data_AF-A0A6L8GXV7-F1
#
_entry.id   AF-A0A6L8GXV7-F1
#
_cell.length_a   1.000
_cell.length_b   1.000
_cell.length_c   1.000
_cell.angle_alpha   90.00
_cell.angle_beta   90.00
_cell.angle_gamma   90.00
#
_symmetry.space_group_name_H-M   'P 1'
#
loop_
_entity.id
_entity.type
_entity.pdbx_description
1 polymer ?
#
loop_
_entity_poly.entity_id
_entity_poly.type
_entity_poly.pdbx_seq_one_letter_code
_entity_poly.pdbx_strand_id
1 'polypeptide(L)'
;MKQRTFYPAILVVCLSALVIYGCGSDEKEPEKPTVEPSTTEESMLSTEELLGSWDITSINNQAPDVFIDEVFNGEEPDLEDRPKTSIGSFYAVFEENQTWHLNLEMQMSDFPEDPNKDDPENAAKIEMTGKWSGQYSAEGSELTLTINDTDVIITTNPTDLFETLFEVSEMSAQQEMTGKFASQVLLPFAKTIVAPEGDKLELQSNVIPNAWMILEKQ
;
A
#
# COMPACT_ATOMS: atom_id res chain seq x y z
N MET A 1 58.43 11.32 -18.08
CA MET A 1 58.31 11.60 -19.53
C MET A 1 57.20 10.75 -20.13
N LYS A 2 56.03 11.34 -20.38
CA LYS A 2 55.26 11.28 -21.64
C LYS A 2 53.93 12.00 -21.41
N GLN A 3 53.89 13.26 -21.84
CA GLN A 3 52.69 14.02 -22.13
C GLN A 3 51.90 13.33 -23.24
N ARG A 4 50.56 13.40 -23.18
CA ARG A 4 49.75 13.80 -24.33
C ARG A 4 48.66 14.78 -23.86
N THR A 5 48.59 15.85 -24.62
CA THR A 5 47.86 17.10 -24.43
C THR A 5 46.67 17.15 -25.41
N PHE A 6 45.81 18.17 -25.26
CA PHE A 6 44.69 18.65 -26.12
C PHE A 6 43.32 18.02 -25.78
N TYR A 7 42.33 18.65 -25.10
CA TYR A 7 41.71 20.01 -25.10
C TYR A 7 41.26 20.49 -26.50
N PRO A 8 40.23 21.36 -26.63
CA PRO A 8 38.82 21.33 -26.18
C PRO A 8 37.84 21.74 -27.33
N ALA A 9 36.55 21.93 -27.02
CA ALA A 9 35.60 22.81 -27.73
C ALA A 9 35.33 22.60 -29.24
N ILE A 10 34.14 22.09 -29.56
CA ILE A 10 33.44 22.43 -30.80
C ILE A 10 32.10 23.07 -30.43
N LEU A 11 32.19 24.40 -30.32
CA LEU A 11 31.10 25.36 -30.48
C LEU A 11 31.07 25.69 -31.99
N VAL A 12 29.92 26.17 -32.51
CA VAL A 12 29.75 27.00 -33.73
C VAL A 12 29.09 26.32 -34.96
N VAL A 13 27.79 26.64 -35.10
CA VAL A 13 27.09 27.18 -36.31
C VAL A 13 26.55 26.24 -37.38
N CYS A 14 25.25 26.41 -37.67
CA CYS A 14 24.58 26.60 -38.98
C CYS A 14 23.10 26.23 -38.81
N LEU A 15 22.06 26.96 -39.22
CA LEU A 15 21.92 28.22 -39.94
C LEU A 15 20.40 28.49 -39.97
N SER A 16 19.98 29.64 -39.47
CA SER A 16 18.68 30.23 -39.77
C SER A 16 18.65 30.77 -41.20
N ALA A 17 17.46 30.71 -41.82
CA ALA A 17 17.01 31.39 -43.03
C ALA A 17 17.34 30.78 -44.40
N LEU A 18 16.32 30.16 -45.00
CA LEU A 18 16.05 30.30 -46.43
C LEU A 18 14.57 30.63 -46.64
N VAL A 19 14.37 31.86 -47.08
CA VAL A 19 13.14 32.45 -47.61
C VAL A 19 12.80 31.77 -48.92
N ILE A 20 11.54 31.34 -49.11
CA ILE A 20 10.94 31.22 -50.44
C ILE A 20 9.71 32.11 -50.50
N TYR A 21 9.86 33.16 -51.30
CA TYR A 21 8.86 34.02 -51.90
C TYR A 21 7.85 33.23 -52.75
N GLY A 22 6.56 33.60 -52.74
CA GLY A 22 5.71 33.28 -53.89
C GLY A 22 4.19 33.34 -53.72
N CYS A 23 3.60 34.42 -54.24
CA CYS A 23 2.25 34.57 -54.82
C CYS A 23 0.99 34.33 -53.95
N GLY A 24 0.15 35.36 -53.94
CA GLY A 24 -1.14 35.37 -53.29
C GLY A 24 -2.23 34.53 -53.97
N SER A 25 -3.26 34.27 -53.19
CA SER A 25 -4.67 34.52 -53.50
C SER A 25 -5.44 34.39 -52.19
N ASP A 26 -6.42 35.27 -51.99
CA ASP A 26 -7.39 35.21 -50.88
C ASP A 26 -8.01 33.80 -50.79
N GLU A 27 -7.80 33.11 -49.67
CA GLU A 27 -8.67 32.00 -49.25
C GLU A 27 -8.56 31.78 -47.73
N LYS A 28 -9.65 32.17 -47.06
CA LYS A 28 -10.12 31.89 -45.68
C LYS A 28 -9.12 31.27 -44.70
N GLU A 29 -8.84 32.06 -43.66
CA GLU A 29 -8.29 31.64 -42.38
C GLU A 29 -9.03 30.38 -41.86
N PRO A 30 -8.35 29.24 -41.62
CA PRO A 30 -8.97 28.15 -40.87
C PRO A 30 -9.10 28.59 -39.43
N GLU A 31 -10.33 28.61 -38.91
CA GLU A 31 -10.59 28.85 -37.49
C GLU A 31 -9.69 27.93 -36.66
N LYS A 32 -8.80 28.57 -35.89
CA LYS A 32 -8.01 27.91 -34.86
C LYS A 32 -8.99 27.15 -33.95
N PRO A 33 -8.81 25.85 -33.69
CA PRO A 33 -9.60 25.21 -32.66
C PRO A 33 -9.25 25.92 -31.35
N THR A 34 -10.22 26.66 -30.81
CA THR A 34 -10.23 27.08 -29.42
C THR A 34 -10.38 25.79 -28.62
N VAL A 35 -9.25 25.13 -28.36
CA VAL A 35 -9.15 24.19 -27.27
C VAL A 35 -9.32 25.05 -26.03
N GLU A 36 -10.55 25.11 -25.52
CA GLU A 36 -10.76 25.40 -24.11
C GLU A 36 -9.80 24.48 -23.36
N PRO A 37 -8.90 25.00 -22.50
CA PRO A 37 -8.31 24.13 -21.52
C PRO A 37 -9.48 23.62 -20.68
N SER A 38 -9.92 22.38 -20.93
CA SER A 38 -10.63 21.64 -19.92
C SER A 38 -9.60 21.43 -18.82
N THR A 39 -9.50 22.42 -17.93
CA THR A 39 -8.93 22.21 -16.62
C THR A 39 -9.92 21.27 -15.95
N THR A 40 -9.77 19.98 -16.23
CA THR A 40 -10.08 18.97 -15.22
C THR A 40 -9.18 19.38 -14.08
N GLU A 41 -9.74 20.08 -13.09
CA GLU A 41 -9.10 20.23 -11.79
C GLU A 41 -8.94 18.79 -11.29
N GLU A 42 -7.80 18.17 -11.62
CA GLU A 42 -7.33 17.01 -10.86
C GLU A 42 -7.22 17.54 -9.45
N SER A 43 -8.22 17.18 -8.63
CA SER A 43 -8.28 17.49 -7.22
C SER A 43 -6.94 17.07 -6.63
N MET A 44 -6.08 18.05 -6.37
CA MET A 44 -4.79 17.79 -5.75
C MET A 44 -5.11 17.34 -4.33
N LEU A 45 -4.70 16.12 -3.97
CA LEU A 45 -4.85 15.58 -2.63
C LEU A 45 -4.18 16.55 -1.66
N SER A 46 -4.98 17.20 -0.83
CA SER A 46 -4.44 18.01 0.25
C SER A 46 -4.04 17.08 1.39
N THR A 47 -2.91 17.36 2.06
CA THR A 47 -2.51 16.61 3.26
C THR A 47 -3.61 16.61 4.32
N GLU A 48 -4.41 17.68 4.38
CA GLU A 48 -5.56 17.84 5.27
C GLU A 48 -6.67 16.79 5.05
N GLU A 49 -6.92 16.39 3.79
CA GLU A 49 -7.92 15.37 3.48
C GLU A 49 -7.54 14.00 4.05
N LEU A 50 -6.24 13.67 4.07
CA LEU A 50 -5.72 12.42 4.61
C LEU A 50 -5.75 12.35 6.14
N LEU A 51 -5.77 13.48 6.85
CA LEU A 51 -5.65 13.47 8.30
C LEU A 51 -6.80 12.71 8.97
N GLY A 52 -6.46 11.91 9.98
CA GLY A 52 -7.41 11.15 10.79
C GLY A 52 -7.19 9.65 10.73
N SER A 53 -8.19 8.92 11.22
CA SER A 53 -8.21 7.46 11.29
C SER A 53 -9.06 6.90 10.15
N TRP A 54 -8.59 5.81 9.56
CA TRP A 54 -9.13 5.20 8.35
C TRP A 54 -9.21 3.70 8.51
N ASP A 55 -10.42 3.16 8.56
CA ASP A 55 -10.65 1.72 8.55
C ASP A 55 -10.35 1.16 7.18
N ILE A 56 -9.63 0.04 7.13
CA ILE A 56 -9.35 -0.65 5.88
C ILE A 56 -10.51 -1.59 5.62
N THR A 57 -11.32 -1.27 4.61
CA THR A 57 -12.56 -1.99 4.32
C THR A 57 -12.43 -2.99 3.19
N SER A 58 -11.39 -2.86 2.35
CA SER A 58 -11.11 -3.83 1.30
C SER A 58 -9.65 -3.79 0.87
N ILE A 59 -9.08 -4.97 0.59
CA ILE A 59 -7.77 -5.13 -0.07
C ILE A 59 -7.99 -6.08 -1.25
N ASN A 60 -7.56 -5.69 -2.45
CA ASN A 60 -7.70 -6.45 -3.69
C ASN A 60 -9.14 -6.92 -3.98
N ASN A 61 -10.14 -6.11 -3.63
CA ASN A 61 -11.57 -6.40 -3.73
C ASN A 61 -12.06 -7.54 -2.83
N GLN A 62 -11.31 -7.86 -1.78
CA GLN A 62 -11.68 -8.80 -0.74
C GLN A 62 -11.91 -8.06 0.58
N ALA A 63 -12.82 -8.60 1.40
CA ALA A 63 -12.94 -8.16 2.77
C ALA A 63 -11.61 -8.44 3.52
N PRO A 64 -11.23 -7.62 4.51
CA PRO A 64 -9.91 -7.71 5.11
C PRO A 64 -9.67 -9.05 5.82
N ASP A 65 -10.70 -9.63 6.42
CA ASP A 65 -10.64 -10.95 7.07
C ASP A 65 -10.29 -12.06 6.08
N VAL A 66 -10.90 -12.06 4.91
CA VAL A 66 -10.60 -13.00 3.82
C VAL A 66 -9.18 -12.81 3.32
N PHE A 67 -8.78 -11.57 3.03
CA PHE A 67 -7.44 -11.27 2.51
C PHE A 67 -6.35 -11.67 3.50
N ILE A 68 -6.50 -11.30 4.77
CA ILE A 68 -5.50 -11.58 5.82
C ILE A 68 -5.39 -13.09 6.06
N ASP A 69 -6.51 -13.79 6.04
CA ASP A 69 -6.52 -15.24 6.15
C ASP A 69 -5.77 -15.93 4.99
N GLU A 70 -5.94 -15.47 3.74
CA GLU A 70 -5.16 -15.95 2.60
C GLU A 70 -3.65 -15.65 2.73
N VAL A 71 -3.29 -14.47 3.25
CA VAL A 71 -1.89 -14.08 3.48
C VAL A 71 -1.21 -15.02 4.49
N PHE A 72 -1.92 -15.41 5.55
CA PHE A 72 -1.33 -16.21 6.63
C PHE A 72 -1.45 -17.72 6.41
N ASN A 73 -2.62 -18.19 5.98
CA ASN A 73 -2.95 -19.61 5.82
C ASN A 73 -2.77 -20.11 4.38
N GLY A 74 -2.55 -19.23 3.41
CA GLY A 74 -2.40 -19.57 2.00
C GLY A 74 -3.73 -19.76 1.26
N GLU A 75 -3.64 -20.04 -0.04
CA GLU A 75 -4.80 -20.28 -0.93
C GLU A 75 -5.30 -21.75 -0.93
N GLU A 76 -4.91 -22.54 0.08
CA GLU A 76 -5.21 -23.98 0.06
C GLU A 76 -6.72 -24.26 0.12
N PRO A 77 -7.22 -25.24 -0.66
CA PRO A 77 -8.65 -25.41 -0.89
C PRO A 77 -9.42 -26.01 0.29
N ASP A 78 -8.73 -26.54 1.32
CA ASP A 78 -9.39 -27.22 2.45
C ASP A 78 -9.61 -26.27 3.63
N LEU A 79 -10.70 -25.49 3.53
CA LEU A 79 -11.06 -24.48 4.52
C LEU A 79 -11.49 -25.08 5.88
N GLU A 80 -11.81 -26.38 5.93
CA GLU A 80 -12.31 -27.06 7.13
C GLU A 80 -11.18 -27.46 8.09
N ASP A 81 -9.96 -27.63 7.58
CA ASP A 81 -8.78 -28.08 8.32
C ASP A 81 -7.79 -26.94 8.64
N ARG A 82 -8.26 -25.69 8.65
CA ARG A 82 -7.43 -24.53 8.99
C ARG A 82 -7.97 -23.74 10.18
N PRO A 83 -7.11 -23.06 10.94
CA PRO A 83 -7.55 -22.15 11.99
C PRO A 83 -8.45 -21.06 11.41
N LYS A 84 -9.51 -20.71 12.12
CA LYS A 84 -10.34 -19.57 11.77
C LYS A 84 -9.68 -18.27 12.18
N THR A 85 -9.47 -17.40 11.21
CA THR A 85 -8.98 -16.04 11.39
C THR A 85 -10.13 -15.07 11.59
N SER A 86 -10.00 -14.16 12.56
CA SER A 86 -10.92 -13.04 12.77
C SER A 86 -10.13 -11.76 13.02
N ILE A 87 -10.54 -10.66 12.38
CA ILE A 87 -9.94 -9.34 12.60
C ILE A 87 -10.74 -8.60 13.66
N GLY A 88 -10.05 -8.14 14.70
CA GLY A 88 -10.62 -7.25 15.71
C GLY A 88 -10.58 -5.79 15.27
N SER A 89 -9.43 -5.34 14.75
CA SER A 89 -9.26 -3.98 14.21
C SER A 89 -8.24 -3.96 13.07
N PHE A 90 -8.48 -3.15 12.04
CA PHE A 90 -7.51 -2.93 10.97
C PHE A 90 -7.66 -1.52 10.36
N TYR A 91 -6.78 -0.61 10.76
CA TYR A 91 -6.91 0.80 10.42
C TYR A 91 -5.56 1.51 10.27
N ALA A 92 -5.56 2.56 9.46
CA ALA A 92 -4.44 3.49 9.29
C ALA A 92 -4.75 4.84 9.95
N VAL A 93 -3.72 5.54 10.44
CA VAL A 93 -3.82 6.89 10.98
C VAL A 93 -2.79 7.78 10.29
N PHE A 94 -3.21 8.94 9.80
CA PHE A 94 -2.32 9.98 9.27
C PHE A 94 -2.38 11.21 10.16
N GLU A 95 -1.21 11.67 10.62
CA GLU A 95 -1.08 12.80 11.54
C GLU A 95 -0.59 14.08 10.84
N GLU A 96 -0.82 15.23 11.50
CA GLU A 96 -0.43 16.56 11.01
C GLU A 96 1.09 16.73 10.84
N ASN A 97 1.87 16.01 11.64
CA ASN A 97 3.33 16.03 11.64
C ASN A 97 3.95 15.13 10.53
N GLN A 98 3.14 14.65 9.59
CA GLN A 98 3.53 13.75 8.50
C GLN A 98 3.96 12.34 8.96
N THR A 99 3.57 11.91 10.16
CA THR A 99 3.68 10.51 10.58
C THR A 99 2.45 9.72 10.16
N TRP A 100 2.62 8.42 9.97
CA TRP A 100 1.51 7.50 9.79
C TRP A 100 1.69 6.25 10.67
N HIS A 101 0.57 5.63 11.00
CA HIS A 101 0.47 4.38 11.72
C HIS A 101 -0.48 3.43 11.01
N LEU A 102 -0.19 2.15 11.02
CA LEU A 102 -1.09 1.08 10.61
C LEU A 102 -1.16 0.07 11.75
N ASN A 103 -2.36 -0.27 12.17
CA ASN A 103 -2.60 -1.19 13.27
C ASN A 103 -3.48 -2.33 12.79
N LEU A 104 -3.09 -3.56 13.14
CA LEU A 104 -3.86 -4.77 12.93
C LEU A 104 -3.97 -5.51 14.26
N GLU A 105 -5.18 -5.86 14.66
CA GLU A 105 -5.46 -6.82 15.72
C GLU A 105 -6.27 -7.96 15.13
N MET A 106 -5.81 -9.19 15.33
CA MET A 106 -6.51 -10.38 14.87
C MET A 106 -6.37 -11.53 15.85
N GLN A 107 -7.26 -12.51 15.69
CA GLN A 107 -7.28 -13.73 16.48
C GLN A 107 -7.44 -14.94 15.55
N MET A 108 -6.65 -15.98 15.81
CA MET A 108 -6.83 -17.32 15.25
C MET A 108 -7.41 -18.26 16.31
N SER A 109 -8.33 -19.12 15.89
CA SER A 109 -9.05 -20.08 16.75
C SER A 109 -9.47 -21.32 15.98
N ASP A 110 -10.15 -22.27 16.64
CA ASP A 110 -10.67 -23.49 16.02
C ASP A 110 -9.57 -24.35 15.35
N PHE A 111 -8.41 -24.47 16.00
CA PHE A 111 -7.30 -25.28 15.50
C PHE A 111 -7.70 -26.77 15.43
N PRO A 112 -7.55 -27.45 14.28
CA PRO A 112 -7.92 -28.86 14.14
C PRO A 112 -7.21 -29.78 15.13
N GLU A 113 -5.94 -29.48 15.42
CA GLU A 113 -5.05 -30.19 16.33
C GLU A 113 -5.28 -29.84 17.81
N ASP A 114 -6.12 -28.85 18.12
CA ASP A 114 -6.39 -28.47 19.52
C ASP A 114 -7.13 -29.59 20.26
N PRO A 115 -6.50 -30.19 21.31
CA PRO A 115 -7.14 -31.22 22.11
C PRO A 115 -8.36 -30.71 22.91
N ASN A 116 -8.49 -29.40 23.10
CA ASN A 116 -9.55 -28.75 23.87
C ASN A 116 -10.59 -28.05 22.98
N LYS A 117 -10.63 -28.31 21.66
CA LYS A 117 -11.53 -27.60 20.73
C LYS A 117 -13.03 -27.72 21.06
N ASP A 118 -13.42 -28.77 21.78
CA ASP A 118 -14.81 -28.99 22.23
C ASP A 118 -15.15 -28.25 23.53
N ASP A 119 -14.17 -27.58 24.16
CA ASP A 119 -14.31 -26.78 25.38
C ASP A 119 -13.99 -25.30 25.10
N PRO A 120 -14.99 -24.45 24.82
CA PRO A 120 -14.77 -23.05 24.44
C PRO A 120 -14.01 -22.19 25.46
N GLU A 121 -14.00 -22.59 26.74
CA GLU A 121 -13.29 -21.87 27.80
C GLU A 121 -11.79 -22.17 27.78
N ASN A 122 -11.41 -23.37 27.32
CA ASN A 122 -10.03 -23.86 27.26
C ASN A 122 -9.50 -24.06 25.84
N ALA A 123 -10.30 -23.74 24.83
CA ALA A 123 -9.93 -23.82 23.42
C ALA A 123 -8.74 -22.92 23.12
N ALA A 124 -7.85 -23.44 22.28
CA ALA A 124 -6.66 -22.78 21.84
C ALA A 124 -6.97 -21.48 21.09
N LYS A 125 -6.30 -20.40 21.46
CA LYS A 125 -6.40 -19.10 20.80
C LYS A 125 -5.02 -18.51 20.61
N ILE A 126 -4.84 -17.85 19.48
CA ILE A 126 -3.68 -17.02 19.20
C ILE A 126 -4.20 -15.62 18.90
N GLU A 127 -3.70 -14.65 19.64
CA GLU A 127 -3.95 -13.24 19.40
C GLU A 127 -2.69 -12.64 18.79
N MET A 128 -2.87 -11.78 17.80
CA MET A 128 -1.78 -11.10 17.11
C MET A 128 -2.10 -9.61 17.03
N THR A 129 -1.10 -8.80 17.38
CA THR A 129 -1.13 -7.35 17.17
C THR A 129 0.06 -6.94 16.34
N GLY A 130 -0.19 -6.30 15.20
CA GLY A 130 0.82 -5.72 14.34
C GLY A 130 0.71 -4.20 14.30
N LYS A 131 1.83 -3.51 14.45
CA LYS A 131 1.93 -2.06 14.39
C LYS A 131 3.06 -1.67 13.45
N TRP A 132 2.75 -0.85 12.47
CA TRP A 132 3.72 -0.29 11.53
C TRP A 132 3.62 1.22 11.55
N SER A 133 4.75 1.90 11.43
CA SER A 133 4.74 3.37 11.40
C SER A 133 5.89 3.95 10.60
N GLY A 134 5.74 5.21 10.24
CA GLY A 134 6.83 5.96 9.64
C GLY A 134 6.42 7.36 9.21
N GLN A 135 6.85 7.76 8.01
CA GLN A 135 6.59 9.09 7.45
C GLN A 135 5.82 8.98 6.15
N TYR A 136 4.95 9.95 5.86
CA TYR A 136 4.24 10.02 4.59
C TYR A 136 4.44 11.37 3.91
N SER A 137 4.30 11.37 2.59
CA SER A 137 4.22 12.58 1.78
C SER A 137 3.11 12.43 0.74
N ALA A 138 2.34 13.50 0.54
CA ALA A 138 1.28 13.58 -0.46
C ALA A 138 1.62 14.68 -1.46
N GLU A 139 1.80 14.34 -2.73
CA GLU A 139 2.11 15.27 -3.81
C GLU A 139 1.19 15.03 -5.01
N GLY A 140 0.30 15.98 -5.30
CA GLY A 140 -0.69 15.81 -6.37
C GLY A 140 -1.67 14.70 -6.02
N SER A 141 -1.69 13.60 -6.79
CA SER A 141 -2.46 12.39 -6.49
C SER A 141 -1.61 11.25 -5.93
N GLU A 142 -0.32 11.48 -5.66
CA GLU A 142 0.60 10.43 -5.20
C GLU A 142 0.77 10.47 -3.68
N LEU A 143 0.55 9.33 -3.01
CA LEU A 143 0.89 9.10 -1.62
C LEU A 143 2.12 8.19 -1.55
N THR A 144 3.14 8.64 -0.82
CA THR A 144 4.33 7.84 -0.51
C THR A 144 4.42 7.61 0.98
N LEU A 145 4.60 6.35 1.38
CA LEU A 145 4.80 5.89 2.74
C LEU A 145 6.24 5.36 2.88
N THR A 146 6.98 5.91 3.84
CA THR A 146 8.25 5.36 4.30
C THR A 146 8.01 4.65 5.62
N ILE A 147 8.43 3.39 5.71
CA ILE A 147 8.34 2.58 6.94
C ILE A 147 9.60 2.84 7.77
N ASN A 148 9.43 3.21 9.03
CA ASN A 148 10.52 3.43 9.97
C ASN A 148 10.55 2.37 11.08
N ASP A 149 9.38 1.94 11.55
CA ASP A 149 9.24 1.04 12.69
C ASP A 149 8.20 -0.05 12.43
N THR A 150 8.41 -1.21 13.05
CA THR A 150 7.56 -2.39 12.95
C THR A 150 7.62 -3.16 14.26
N ASP A 151 6.45 -3.40 14.85
CA ASP A 151 6.27 -4.17 16.08
C ASP A 151 5.17 -5.20 15.86
N VAL A 152 5.50 -6.48 16.02
CA VAL A 152 4.56 -7.60 15.87
C VAL A 152 4.65 -8.46 17.11
N ILE A 153 3.51 -8.62 17.78
CA ILE A 153 3.38 -9.39 19.01
C ILE A 153 2.38 -10.52 18.74
N ILE A 154 2.76 -11.72 19.17
CA ILE A 154 1.92 -12.92 19.16
C ILE A 154 1.76 -13.35 20.60
N THR A 155 0.52 -13.61 21.02
CA THR A 155 0.19 -14.15 22.34
C THR A 155 -0.69 -15.38 22.18
N THR A 156 -0.44 -16.40 22.99
CA THR A 156 -1.19 -17.65 22.96
C THR A 156 -1.91 -17.93 24.26
N ASN A 157 -3.05 -18.61 24.14
CA ASN A 157 -3.78 -19.15 25.26
C ASN A 157 -4.15 -20.62 24.98
N PRO A 158 -3.64 -21.57 25.78
CA PRO A 158 -2.65 -21.41 26.86
C PRO A 158 -1.25 -21.00 26.32
N THR A 159 -0.46 -20.34 27.16
CA THR A 159 0.81 -19.65 26.77
C THR A 159 1.90 -20.57 26.23
N ASP A 160 1.90 -21.85 26.59
CA ASP A 160 2.87 -22.85 26.16
C ASP A 160 2.45 -23.61 24.89
N LEU A 161 1.28 -23.28 24.31
CA LEU A 161 0.70 -24.06 23.24
C LEU A 161 1.27 -23.72 21.86
N PHE A 162 1.89 -22.54 21.67
CA PHE A 162 2.34 -22.10 20.35
C PHE A 162 3.27 -23.11 19.67
N GLU A 163 4.36 -23.51 20.32
CA GLU A 163 5.34 -24.46 19.75
C GLU A 163 4.77 -25.88 19.60
N THR A 164 3.65 -26.19 20.27
CA THR A 164 2.96 -27.47 20.12
C THR A 164 2.08 -27.50 18.88
N LEU A 165 1.44 -26.38 18.55
CA LEU A 165 0.59 -26.24 17.36
C LEU A 165 1.42 -25.97 16.10
N PHE A 166 2.46 -25.13 16.24
CA PHE A 166 3.33 -24.73 15.16
C PHE A 166 4.70 -25.27 15.46
N GLU A 167 5.26 -26.08 14.57
CA GLU A 167 6.62 -26.63 14.70
C GLU A 167 7.72 -25.56 14.50
N VAL A 168 7.44 -24.31 14.88
CA VAL A 168 8.31 -23.13 14.79
C VAL A 168 8.22 -22.32 16.09
N SER A 169 9.29 -21.57 16.39
CA SER A 169 9.28 -20.66 17.55
C SER A 169 8.40 -19.43 17.29
N GLU A 170 7.88 -18.82 18.35
CA GLU A 170 7.12 -17.55 18.28
C GLU A 170 7.92 -16.45 17.56
N MET A 171 9.23 -16.35 17.82
CA MET A 171 10.09 -15.37 17.17
C MET A 171 10.20 -15.61 15.66
N SER A 172 10.27 -16.87 15.23
CA SER A 172 10.28 -17.21 13.81
C SER A 172 8.95 -16.86 13.15
N ALA A 173 7.83 -17.13 13.82
CA ALA A 173 6.51 -16.77 13.35
C ALA A 173 6.33 -15.25 13.23
N GLN A 174 6.77 -14.47 14.22
CA GLN A 174 6.74 -13.00 14.17
C GLN A 174 7.53 -12.44 12.96
N GLN A 175 8.70 -13.01 12.68
CA GLN A 175 9.51 -12.61 11.53
C GLN A 175 8.84 -12.97 10.20
N GLU A 176 8.30 -14.18 10.08
CA GLU A 176 7.55 -14.60 8.90
C GLU A 176 6.34 -13.70 8.66
N MET A 177 5.57 -13.41 9.70
CA MET A 177 4.40 -12.53 9.63
C MET A 177 4.79 -11.12 9.22
N THR A 178 5.86 -10.57 9.82
CA THR A 178 6.40 -9.27 9.43
C THR A 178 6.75 -9.25 7.94
N GLY A 179 7.39 -10.31 7.43
CA GLY A 179 7.76 -10.43 6.01
C GLY A 179 6.56 -10.56 5.06
N LYS A 180 5.61 -11.43 5.40
CA LYS A 180 4.35 -11.60 4.66
C LYS A 180 3.57 -10.29 4.59
N PHE A 181 3.37 -9.63 5.73
CA PHE A 181 2.62 -8.39 5.79
C PHE A 181 3.33 -7.24 5.07
N ALA A 182 4.65 -7.14 5.22
CA ALA A 182 5.43 -6.16 4.47
C ALA A 182 5.31 -6.37 2.95
N SER A 183 5.42 -7.61 2.47
CA SER A 183 5.37 -7.90 1.03
C SER A 183 3.97 -7.81 0.40
N GLN A 184 2.92 -8.15 1.15
CA GLN A 184 1.54 -8.25 0.63
C GLN A 184 0.68 -7.02 0.93
N VAL A 185 1.02 -6.24 1.96
CA VAL A 185 0.24 -5.06 2.38
C VAL A 185 1.09 -3.79 2.27
N LEU A 186 2.23 -3.73 2.94
CA LEU A 186 2.93 -2.44 3.04
C LEU A 186 3.61 -2.02 1.74
N LEU A 187 4.44 -2.88 1.15
CA LEU A 187 5.21 -2.56 -0.06
C LEU A 187 4.32 -2.27 -1.29
N PRO A 188 3.22 -3.01 -1.54
CA PRO A 188 2.31 -2.68 -2.64
C PRO A 188 1.71 -1.29 -2.51
N PHE A 189 1.43 -0.84 -1.29
CA PHE A 189 0.79 0.46 -1.03
C PHE A 189 1.76 1.55 -0.55
N ALA A 190 3.07 1.28 -0.50
CA ALA A 190 4.08 2.24 -0.08
C ALA A 190 4.22 3.42 -1.05
N LYS A 191 3.82 3.25 -2.30
CA LYS A 191 3.76 4.32 -3.29
C LYS A 191 2.51 4.14 -4.15
N THR A 192 1.50 4.97 -3.92
CA THR A 192 0.17 4.78 -4.48
C THR A 192 -0.36 6.03 -5.16
N ILE A 193 -1.23 5.83 -6.14
CA ILE A 193 -2.15 6.87 -6.59
C ILE A 193 -3.34 6.84 -5.64
N VAL A 194 -3.75 8.01 -5.18
CA VAL A 194 -4.86 8.22 -4.28
C VAL A 194 -5.97 8.93 -5.01
N ALA A 195 -7.19 8.41 -4.88
CA ALA A 195 -8.41 9.07 -5.29
C ALA A 195 -9.30 9.27 -4.05
N PRO A 196 -9.31 10.47 -3.44
CA PRO A 196 -10.22 10.77 -2.34
C PRO A 196 -11.64 11.00 -2.88
N GLU A 197 -12.63 10.42 -2.21
CA GLU A 197 -14.06 10.63 -2.48
C GLU A 197 -14.83 10.77 -1.15
N GLY A 198 -14.85 11.99 -0.61
CA GLY A 198 -15.47 12.27 0.69
C GLY A 198 -14.77 11.52 1.83
N ASP A 199 -15.50 10.62 2.50
CA ASP A 199 -14.98 9.80 3.59
C ASP A 199 -14.33 8.50 3.11
N LYS A 200 -14.03 8.38 1.81
CA LYS A 200 -13.39 7.22 1.19
C LYS A 200 -12.04 7.59 0.59
N LEU A 201 -11.03 6.74 0.79
CA LEU A 201 -9.75 6.77 0.08
C LEU A 201 -9.58 5.49 -0.72
N GLU A 202 -9.36 5.62 -2.02
CA GLU A 202 -8.90 4.52 -2.86
C GLU A 202 -7.39 4.65 -3.09
N LEU A 203 -6.64 3.62 -2.70
CA LEU A 203 -5.21 3.50 -2.96
C LEU A 203 -4.99 2.49 -4.09
N GLN A 204 -4.43 2.97 -5.20
CA GLN A 204 -4.00 2.12 -6.30
C GLN A 204 -2.48 1.97 -6.26
N SER A 205 -2.01 0.73 -6.20
CA SER A 205 -0.58 0.41 -6.22
C SER A 205 0.07 0.83 -7.54
N ASN A 206 1.21 1.52 -7.46
CA ASN A 206 2.04 1.86 -8.62
C ASN A 206 3.03 0.75 -9.01
N VAL A 207 3.19 -0.27 -8.16
CA VAL A 207 4.23 -1.30 -8.31
C VAL A 207 3.63 -2.63 -8.75
N ILE A 208 2.55 -3.05 -8.09
CA ILE A 208 1.78 -4.25 -8.40
C ILE A 208 0.53 -3.85 -9.20
N PRO A 209 0.40 -4.31 -10.46
CA PRO A 209 -0.79 -4.07 -11.26
C PRO A 209 -2.03 -4.64 -10.57
N ASN A 210 -3.14 -3.89 -10.60
CA ASN A 210 -4.42 -4.29 -10.03
C ASN A 210 -4.41 -4.56 -8.51
N ALA A 211 -3.40 -4.10 -7.77
CA ALA A 211 -3.49 -4.07 -6.32
C ALA A 211 -4.18 -2.77 -5.88
N TRP A 212 -5.24 -2.93 -5.08
CA TRP A 212 -6.10 -1.83 -4.61
C TRP A 212 -6.37 -1.98 -3.12
N MET A 213 -6.46 -0.86 -2.41
CA MET A 213 -6.91 -0.82 -1.03
C MET A 213 -7.95 0.29 -0.90
N ILE A 214 -9.03 0.01 -0.18
CA ILE A 214 -10.08 0.98 0.11
C ILE A 214 -10.05 1.23 1.61
N LEU A 215 -10.05 2.51 1.96
CA LEU A 215 -10.16 2.95 3.33
C LEU A 215 -11.37 3.87 3.51
N GLU A 216 -12.01 3.80 4.67
CA GLU A 216 -13.15 4.63 5.05
C GLU A 216 -12.84 5.38 6.35
N LYS A 217 -13.20 6.67 6.41
CA LYS A 217 -12.89 7.54 7.54
C LYS A 217 -13.77 7.18 8.75
N GLN A 218 -13.16 7.16 9.94
CA GLN A 218 -13.87 6.94 11.22
C GLN A 218 -14.59 8.19 11.76
#